data_AF-A0A9J6GLJ9-F1
#
_entry.id   AF-A0A9J6GLJ9-F1
#
_cell.length_a   1.000
_cell.length_b   1.000
_cell.length_c   1.000
_cell.angle_alpha   90.00
_cell.angle_beta   90.00
_cell.angle_gamma   90.00
#
_symmetry.space_group_name_H-M   'P 1'
#
loop_
_entity.id
_entity.type
_entity.pdbx_description
1 polymer ?
#
loop_
_entity_poly.entity_id
_entity_poly.type
_entity_poly.pdbx_seq_one_letter_code
_entity_poly.pdbx_strand_id
1 'polypeptide(L)'
;MPPPRHKRRHPLDSRPFMKGVVIKTLIKKPKKPNSANRKCVLVRLSNGKEAAAYVPGVGHNLQEHSVVLVYKSRTKDVPGLKLKVVRGKYDCAHVIRKPQSGS
;
A
#
# COMPACT_ATOMS: atom_id res chain seq x y z
N MET A 1 -1.35 31.77 -22.76
CA MET A 1 -1.88 31.15 -21.53
C MET A 1 -1.41 29.70 -21.45
N PRO A 2 -0.70 29.26 -20.39
CA PRO A 2 -0.50 27.83 -20.17
C PRO A 2 -1.83 27.17 -19.75
N PRO A 3 -2.10 25.91 -20.13
CA PRO A 3 -3.32 25.23 -19.73
C PRO A 3 -3.38 25.10 -18.19
N PRO A 4 -4.59 25.09 -17.58
CA PRO A 4 -4.72 24.92 -16.14
C PRO A 4 -4.09 23.59 -15.75
N ARG A 5 -2.94 23.67 -15.05
CA ARG A 5 -2.25 22.54 -14.46
C ARG A 5 -3.27 21.78 -13.62
N HIS A 6 -3.72 20.63 -14.11
CA HIS A 6 -4.67 19.80 -13.38
C HIS A 6 -4.08 19.53 -12.00
N LYS A 7 -4.66 20.15 -10.96
CA LYS A 7 -4.35 19.85 -9.56
C LYS A 7 -4.56 18.35 -9.44
N ARG A 8 -3.47 17.58 -9.34
CA ARG A 8 -3.50 16.13 -9.18
C ARG A 8 -4.25 15.85 -7.87
N ARG A 9 -5.57 15.66 -7.95
CA ARG A 9 -6.45 15.33 -6.82
C ARG A 9 -5.75 14.28 -5.99
N HIS A 10 -5.33 14.68 -4.79
CA HIS A 10 -4.64 13.80 -3.88
C HIS A 10 -5.71 12.83 -3.35
N PRO A 11 -5.62 11.52 -3.60
CA PRO A 11 -6.57 10.56 -3.04
C PRO A 11 -6.55 10.54 -1.50
N LEU A 12 -5.56 11.19 -0.88
CA LEU A 12 -5.39 11.32 0.57
C LEU A 12 -5.63 12.74 1.09
N ASP A 13 -6.20 13.65 0.30
CA ASP A 13 -6.59 14.98 0.79
C ASP A 13 -5.43 15.73 1.52
N SER A 14 -4.28 15.86 0.83
CA SER A 14 -3.02 16.40 1.39
C SER A 14 -2.39 15.67 2.60
N ARG A 15 -2.97 14.58 3.11
CA ARG A 15 -2.38 13.80 4.19
C ARG A 15 -1.27 12.87 3.68
N PRO A 16 -0.13 12.77 4.37
CA PRO A 16 0.96 11.87 3.98
C PRO A 16 0.58 10.40 4.21
N PHE A 17 -0.20 10.11 5.26
CA PHE A 17 -0.61 8.76 5.64
C PHE A 17 -2.09 8.75 6.04
N MET A 18 -2.75 7.60 5.86
CA MET A 18 -4.12 7.38 6.29
C MET A 18 -4.28 5.98 6.85
N LYS A 19 -5.05 5.84 7.92
CA LYS A 19 -5.40 4.53 8.48
C LYS A 19 -6.47 3.88 7.60
N GLY A 20 -6.36 2.57 7.43
CA GLY A 20 -7.39 1.76 6.79
C GLY A 20 -7.44 0.36 7.39
N VAL A 21 -8.58 -0.30 7.18
CA VAL A 21 -8.82 -1.67 7.61
C VAL A 21 -8.80 -2.57 6.38
N VAL A 22 -8.09 -3.69 6.44
CA VAL A 22 -8.07 -4.67 5.35
C VAL A 22 -9.43 -5.36 5.27
N ILE A 23 -10.07 -5.28 4.10
CA ILE A 23 -11.33 -5.96 3.80
C ILE A 23 -11.06 -7.32 3.18
N LYS A 24 -10.06 -7.42 2.31
CA LYS A 24 -9.65 -8.69 1.71
C LYS A 24 -8.25 -8.62 1.15
N THR A 25 -7.52 -9.73 1.19
CA THR A 25 -6.22 -9.84 0.53
C THR A 25 -6.38 -10.34 -0.90
N LEU A 26 -5.75 -9.67 -1.87
CA LEU A 26 -5.83 -10.03 -3.29
C LEU A 26 -4.46 -9.99 -3.95
N ILE A 27 -4.16 -10.98 -4.78
CA ILE A 27 -2.87 -11.05 -5.47
C ILE A 27 -3.05 -10.46 -6.87
N LYS A 28 -2.36 -9.36 -7.18
CA LYS A 28 -2.43 -8.71 -8.49
C LYS A 28 -1.11 -8.93 -9.23
N LYS A 29 -1.16 -9.56 -10.41
CA LYS A 29 0.01 -9.69 -11.29
C LYS A 29 0.36 -8.30 -11.86
N PRO A 30 1.60 -7.79 -11.69
CA PRO A 30 2.03 -6.55 -12.32
C PRO A 30 2.09 -6.70 -13.85
N LYS A 31 2.10 -5.59 -14.59
CA LYS A 31 2.39 -5.63 -16.02
C LYS A 31 3.85 -6.09 -16.25
N LYS A 32 4.08 -6.91 -17.28
CA LYS A 32 5.40 -7.34 -17.82
C LYS A 32 6.41 -6.17 -17.73
N PRO A 33 7.67 -6.34 -17.25
CA PRO A 33 8.52 -7.54 -17.17
C PRO A 33 8.68 -8.17 -15.76
N ASN A 34 7.97 -7.68 -14.75
CA ASN A 34 8.15 -8.15 -13.38
C ASN A 34 7.33 -9.43 -13.14
N SER A 35 7.99 -10.58 -12.94
CA SER A 35 7.33 -11.88 -12.72
C SER A 35 6.86 -12.11 -11.28
N ALA A 36 7.14 -11.17 -10.36
CA ALA A 36 6.78 -11.32 -8.96
C ALA A 36 5.28 -11.10 -8.71
N ASN A 37 4.60 -12.09 -8.13
CA ASN A 37 3.25 -11.93 -7.60
C ASN A 37 3.23 -10.79 -6.56
N ARG A 38 2.56 -9.69 -6.89
CA ARG A 38 2.38 -8.59 -5.94
C ARG A 38 1.13 -8.85 -5.12
N LYS A 39 1.37 -9.32 -3.90
CA LYS A 39 0.33 -9.34 -2.88
C LYS A 39 -0.14 -7.89 -2.62
N CYS A 40 -1.42 -7.67 -2.86
CA CYS A 40 -2.11 -6.42 -2.63
C CYS A 40 -3.25 -6.69 -1.62
N VAL A 41 -3.80 -5.63 -1.07
CA VAL A 41 -4.93 -5.72 -0.15
C VAL A 41 -5.96 -4.68 -0.53
N LEU A 42 -7.22 -5.03 -0.42
CA LEU A 42 -8.33 -4.10 -0.51
C LEU A 42 -8.51 -3.53 0.90
N VAL A 43 -8.29 -2.22 1.04
CA VAL A 43 -8.40 -1.53 2.33
C VAL A 43 -9.56 -0.56 2.29
N ARG A 44 -10.33 -0.53 3.37
CA ARG A 44 -11.29 0.53 3.64
C ARG A 44 -10.56 1.64 4.38
N LEU A 45 -10.45 2.79 3.74
CA LEU A 45 -9.89 3.98 4.36
C LEU A 45 -10.84 4.50 5.43
N SER A 46 -10.30 5.23 6.42
CA SER A 46 -11.13 5.92 7.43
C SER A 46 -12.12 6.92 6.81
N ASN A 47 -11.92 7.34 5.56
CA ASN A 47 -12.83 8.20 4.81
C ASN A 47 -14.04 7.43 4.20
N GLY A 48 -14.22 6.14 4.54
CA GLY A 48 -15.28 5.27 4.02
C GLY A 48 -15.05 4.72 2.61
N LYS A 49 -14.00 5.18 1.91
CA LYS A 49 -13.65 4.75 0.56
C LYS A 49 -12.80 3.48 0.57
N GLU A 50 -13.11 2.56 -0.33
CA GLU A 50 -12.32 1.36 -0.56
C GLU A 50 -11.25 1.62 -1.61
N ALA A 51 -10.02 1.17 -1.33
CA ALA A 51 -8.90 1.34 -2.24
C ALA A 51 -7.97 0.14 -2.18
N ALA A 52 -7.37 -0.21 -3.31
CA ALA A 52 -6.33 -1.24 -3.35
C ALA A 52 -4.97 -0.64 -2.94
N ALA A 53 -4.32 -1.25 -1.96
CA ALA A 53 -3.00 -0.88 -1.49
C ALA A 53 -1.98 -2.01 -1.73
N TYR A 54 -0.77 -1.61 -2.14
CA TYR A 54 0.36 -2.53 -2.30
C TYR A 54 0.98 -2.88 -0.96
N VAL A 55 1.29 -4.16 -0.72
CA VAL A 55 2.02 -4.57 0.48
C VAL A 55 3.49 -4.86 0.11
N PRO A 56 4.46 -4.06 0.58
CA PRO A 56 5.87 -4.30 0.29
C PRO A 56 6.47 -5.47 1.09
N GLY A 57 7.36 -6.24 0.45
CA GLY A 57 8.16 -7.30 1.07
C GLY A 57 7.55 -8.70 1.02
N VAL A 58 8.41 -9.70 1.22
CA VAL A 58 8.05 -11.14 1.20
C VAL A 58 7.49 -11.51 2.58
N GLY A 59 6.36 -12.22 2.63
CA GLY A 59 5.73 -12.67 3.88
C GLY A 59 5.15 -11.54 4.75
N HIS A 60 3.88 -11.21 4.53
CA HIS A 60 3.07 -10.43 5.48
C HIS A 60 1.89 -11.30 5.92
N ASN A 61 1.61 -11.29 7.22
CA ASN A 61 0.49 -11.98 7.84
C ASN A 61 -0.72 -11.05 7.96
N LEU A 62 -1.00 -10.27 6.90
CA LEU A 62 -2.18 -9.40 6.89
C LEU A 62 -3.41 -10.27 6.71
N GLN A 63 -4.36 -10.14 7.63
CA GLN A 63 -5.63 -10.85 7.61
C GLN A 63 -6.77 -9.87 7.30
N GLU A 64 -7.96 -10.42 7.11
CA GLU A 64 -9.19 -9.63 7.11
C GLU A 64 -9.33 -8.92 8.47
N HIS A 65 -9.79 -7.68 8.49
CA HIS A 65 -9.85 -6.80 9.68
C HIS A 65 -8.51 -6.29 10.23
N SER A 66 -7.36 -6.65 9.66
CA SER A 66 -6.08 -6.05 10.05
C SER A 66 -6.08 -4.53 9.83
N VAL A 67 -5.66 -3.78 10.84
CA VAL A 67 -5.49 -2.31 10.74
C VAL A 67 -4.12 -2.01 10.15
N VAL A 68 -4.10 -1.22 9.06
CA VAL A 68 -2.88 -0.85 8.36
C VAL A 68 -2.79 0.65 8.15
N LEU A 69 -1.57 1.15 8.07
CA LEU A 69 -1.33 2.51 7.61
C LEU A 69 -0.99 2.49 6.12
N VAL A 70 -1.71 3.27 5.34
CA VAL A 70 -1.45 3.43 3.91
C VAL A 70 -1.01 4.84 3.59
N TYR A 71 -0.21 4.96 2.53
CA TYR A 71 0.26 6.24 2.02
C TYR A 71 0.20 6.24 0.50
N LYS A 72 0.20 7.44 -0.06
CA LYS A 72 0.19 7.60 -1.51
C LYS A 72 1.59 7.31 -2.01
N SER A 73 1.71 6.28 -2.84
CA SER A 73 2.96 5.91 -3.49
C SER A 73 2.70 5.71 -4.97
N ARG A 74 3.62 6.19 -5.81
CA ARG A 74 3.55 5.99 -7.24
C ARG A 74 4.19 4.66 -7.61
N THR A 75 3.45 3.57 -7.45
CA THR A 75 3.87 2.26 -7.98
C THR A 75 3.67 2.26 -9.49
N LYS A 76 4.76 2.31 -10.26
CA LYS A 76 4.70 2.35 -11.74
C LYS A 76 4.21 1.04 -12.37
N ASP A 77 4.22 -0.06 -11.63
CA ASP A 77 4.03 -1.39 -12.21
C ASP A 77 2.58 -1.89 -12.25
N VAL A 78 1.68 -1.30 -11.44
CA VAL A 78 0.31 -1.79 -11.31
C VAL A 78 -0.66 -0.63 -11.59
N PRO A 79 -1.30 -0.59 -12.77
CA PRO A 79 -2.28 0.45 -13.07
C PRO A 79 -3.44 0.38 -12.07
N GLY A 80 -3.79 1.54 -11.50
CA GLY A 80 -4.81 1.68 -10.46
C GLY A 80 -4.29 1.58 -9.01
N LEU A 81 -3.05 1.14 -8.79
CA LEU A 81 -2.49 0.99 -7.44
C LEU A 81 -1.73 2.27 -7.04
N LYS A 82 -2.47 3.22 -6.47
CA LYS A 82 -1.94 4.53 -6.04
C LYS A 82 -1.53 4.58 -4.57
N LEU A 83 -1.80 3.51 -3.83
CA LEU A 83 -1.57 3.40 -2.39
C LEU A 83 -0.61 2.26 -2.09
N LYS A 84 0.18 2.44 -1.03
CA LYS A 84 1.12 1.44 -0.51
C LYS A 84 0.97 1.38 1.01
N VAL A 85 1.10 0.19 1.57
CA VAL A 85 1.06 -0.05 3.00
C VAL A 85 2.43 0.28 3.61
N VAL A 86 2.42 0.97 4.76
CA VAL A 86 3.60 1.22 5.60
C VAL A 86 3.81 0.00 6.51
N ARG A 87 5.04 -0.54 6.55
CA ARG A 87 5.44 -1.56 7.52
C ARG A 87 6.03 -0.92 8.77
N GLY A 88 5.93 -1.61 9.90
CA GLY A 88 6.38 -1.12 11.20
C GLY A 88 5.35 -0.27 11.95
N LYS A 89 4.07 -0.31 11.54
CA LYS A 89 2.99 0.47 12.16
C LYS A 89 1.66 -0.30 12.11
N TYR A 90 0.91 -0.29 13.21
CA TYR A 90 -0.29 -1.11 13.43
C TYR A 90 0.00 -2.61 13.29
N ASP A 91 -0.84 -3.34 12.56
CA ASP A 91 -0.78 -4.80 12.39
C ASP A 91 0.33 -5.26 11.43
N CYS A 92 0.83 -4.34 10.59
CA CYS A 92 2.05 -4.56 9.84
C CYS A 92 3.27 -4.40 10.75
N ALA A 93 3.60 -5.43 11.52
CA ALA A 93 4.85 -5.51 12.27
C ALA A 93 6.08 -5.24 11.37
N HIS A 94 7.16 -4.74 11.98
CA HIS A 94 8.44 -4.57 11.27
C HIS A 94 8.82 -5.88 10.58
N VAL A 95 9.40 -5.80 9.37
CA VAL A 95 10.14 -6.96 8.82
C VAL A 95 11.19 -7.25 9.86
N ILE A 96 11.10 -8.38 10.54
CA ILE A 96 12.16 -8.88 11.40
C ILE A 96 13.34 -9.13 10.45
N ARG A 97 14.18 -8.11 10.23
CA ARG A 97 15.55 -8.35 9.80
C ARG A 97 16.13 -9.06 11.01
N LYS A 98 16.43 -10.35 10.88
CA LYS A 98 17.24 -11.06 11.87
C LYS A 98 18.39 -10.11 12.25
N PRO A 99 18.67 -9.88 13.54
CA PRO A 99 19.83 -9.10 13.91
C PRO A 99 21.03 -9.69 13.16
N GLN A 100 21.75 -8.85 12.41
CA GLN A 100 23.08 -9.23 11.96
C GLN A 100 23.85 -9.57 13.23
N SER A 101 24.32 -10.82 13.33
CA SER A 101 25.42 -11.18 14.21
C SER A 101 26.54 -10.17 13.95
N GLY A 102 26.73 -9.24 14.88
CA GLY A 102 28.01 -8.59 15.05
C GLY A 102 28.89 -9.58 15.79
N SER A 103 29.81 -10.20 15.07
CA SER A 103 31.08 -10.65 15.63
C SER A 103 32.04 -9.47 15.71
#